data_AF-A0AAD9MY10-F1
#
_entry.id   AF-A0AAD9MY10-F1
#
_cell.length_a   1.000
_cell.length_b   1.000
_cell.length_c   1.000
_cell.angle_alpha   90.00
_cell.angle_beta   90.00
_cell.angle_gamma   90.00
#
_symmetry.space_group_name_H-M   'P 1'
#
loop_
_entity.id
_entity.type
_entity.pdbx_description
1 polymer ?
#
loop_
_entity_poly.entity_id
_entity_poly.type
_entity_poly.pdbx_seq_one_letter_code
_entity_poly.pdbx_strand_id
1 'polypeptide(L)'
;MDHWCLIPRLKNLTSEQQRYIAIPDDADNSYSQCEMFNINYDHLTDEDINNWNRSLFPKTKTIRCQHGWVYDKSIFTSSLVSQFDLVCARASKLFMIQTIYMAGCLTGCMIFGQLADRIGRHKTLMIALTMEILFATIASFVPYYSAFVSLRFVVGTAAAGTFMTLFIMCMEMIGPQYRLTTGVFIQGWFAMGLMTLPAMSYLVRDHIKLQLICALSPVILWILLFLADESPRWLITQGFDEKATTLLVKIAKLNGRQLPENLNLSDNREENKLWHPGAFFVYGLLTFLGGVMFVFLPETVGQNLPETIEDGERLARYCLVDYLPTF
;
A
#
# COMPACT_ATOMS: atom_id res chain seq x y z
N MET A 1 11.61 -13.17 6.99
CA MET A 1 13.05 -13.41 6.73
C MET A 1 13.61 -13.97 8.01
N ASP A 2 14.24 -15.13 7.95
CA ASP A 2 14.77 -15.76 9.15
C ASP A 2 15.91 -14.94 9.70
N HIS A 3 15.96 -14.83 11.03
CA HIS A 3 16.88 -13.97 11.74
C HIS A 3 17.20 -14.53 13.12
N TRP A 4 18.34 -14.11 13.66
CA TRP A 4 18.83 -14.46 14.99
C TRP A 4 19.66 -13.33 15.58
N CYS A 5 19.96 -13.39 16.88
CA CYS A 5 20.74 -12.37 17.56
C CYS A 5 22.17 -12.27 17.00
N LEU A 6 22.66 -11.05 16.77
CA LEU A 6 24.08 -10.81 16.47
C LEU A 6 24.90 -10.88 17.75
N ILE A 7 25.98 -11.66 17.74
CA ILE A 7 26.97 -11.73 18.83
C ILE A 7 28.35 -11.40 18.25
N PRO A 8 28.99 -10.30 18.69
CA PRO A 8 30.27 -9.85 18.14
C PRO A 8 31.36 -10.92 18.15
N ARG A 9 31.48 -11.68 19.25
CA ARG A 9 32.51 -12.72 19.41
C ARG A 9 32.35 -13.90 18.43
N LEU A 10 31.13 -14.20 17.99
CA LEU A 10 30.83 -15.34 17.12
C LEU A 10 30.74 -14.96 15.63
N LYS A 11 31.03 -13.71 15.27
CA LYS A 11 30.83 -13.17 13.91
C LYS A 11 31.58 -13.91 12.81
N ASN A 12 32.75 -14.48 13.12
CA ASN A 12 33.59 -15.19 12.15
C ASN A 12 33.19 -16.65 11.92
N LEU A 13 32.23 -17.17 12.71
CA LEU A 13 31.74 -18.54 12.60
C LEU A 13 30.66 -18.69 11.54
N THR A 14 30.36 -19.93 11.16
CA THR A 14 29.24 -20.24 10.25
C THR A 14 27.89 -19.90 10.88
N SER A 15 26.87 -19.65 10.07
CA SER A 15 25.51 -19.34 10.55
C SER A 15 24.94 -20.44 11.46
N GLU A 16 25.26 -21.70 11.18
CA GLU A 16 24.84 -22.85 11.98
C GLU A 16 25.53 -22.86 13.36
N GLN A 17 26.84 -22.60 13.39
CA GLN A 17 27.62 -22.45 14.62
C GLN A 17 27.06 -21.36 15.52
N GLN A 18 26.83 -20.18 14.94
CA GLN A 18 26.29 -19.03 15.67
C GLN A 18 24.95 -19.38 16.31
N ARG A 19 24.04 -20.00 15.56
CA ARG A 19 22.72 -20.38 16.07
C ARG A 19 22.83 -21.44 17.16
N TYR A 20 23.62 -22.49 16.95
CA TYR A 20 23.76 -23.59 17.91
C TYR A 20 24.32 -23.14 19.28
N ILE A 21 25.34 -22.27 19.25
CA ILE A 21 26.02 -21.79 20.46
C ILE A 21 25.16 -20.76 21.21
N ALA A 22 24.50 -19.86 20.49
CA ALA A 22 23.93 -18.66 21.10
C ALA A 22 22.42 -18.67 21.30
N ILE A 23 21.70 -19.45 20.50
CA ILE A 23 20.26 -19.30 20.38
C ILE A 23 19.57 -20.46 21.11
N PRO A 24 18.61 -20.17 22.01
CA PRO A 24 17.81 -21.19 22.66
C PRO A 24 16.82 -21.84 21.68
N ASP A 25 16.40 -23.05 22.00
CA ASP A 25 15.35 -23.74 21.24
C ASP A 25 13.98 -23.29 21.76
N ASP A 26 13.08 -22.93 20.85
CA ASP A 26 11.65 -22.71 21.12
C ASP A 26 10.93 -24.06 21.33
N ALA A 27 9.67 -24.00 21.77
CA ALA A 27 8.85 -25.18 22.09
C ALA A 27 8.70 -26.18 20.92
N ASP A 28 8.87 -25.71 19.67
CA ASP A 28 8.74 -26.51 18.46
C ASP A 28 10.07 -27.15 17.99
N ASN A 29 11.11 -27.20 18.85
CA ASN A 29 12.49 -27.57 18.50
C ASN A 29 13.11 -26.70 17.38
N SER A 30 12.52 -25.54 17.10
CA SER A 30 13.08 -24.51 16.24
C SER A 30 13.94 -23.55 17.06
N TYR A 31 14.87 -22.82 16.43
CA TYR A 31 15.64 -21.80 17.15
C TYR A 31 14.78 -20.56 17.43
N SER A 32 14.86 -20.03 18.66
CA SER A 32 14.16 -18.80 19.03
C SER A 32 14.67 -17.61 18.23
N GLN A 33 13.77 -16.84 17.62
CA GLN A 33 14.17 -15.75 16.73
C GLN A 33 14.56 -14.46 17.47
N CYS A 34 14.10 -14.29 18.72
CA CYS A 34 14.17 -13.02 19.45
C CYS A 34 15.00 -13.05 20.74
N GLU A 35 15.47 -14.22 21.14
CA GLU A 35 16.18 -14.46 22.39
C GLU A 35 17.57 -15.09 22.16
N MET A 36 18.46 -14.86 23.10
CA MET A 36 19.79 -15.46 23.19
C MET A 36 20.08 -15.91 24.62
N PHE A 37 21.04 -16.82 24.78
CA PHE A 37 21.52 -17.20 26.10
C PHE A 37 22.18 -16.01 26.83
N ASN A 38 21.89 -15.87 28.12
CA ASN A 38 22.47 -14.83 28.97
C ASN A 38 23.84 -15.23 29.48
N ILE A 39 24.85 -15.10 28.63
CA ILE A 39 26.21 -15.56 28.88
C ILE A 39 27.18 -14.43 28.54
N ASN A 40 28.27 -14.34 29.28
CA ASN A 40 29.35 -13.44 28.93
C ASN A 40 30.23 -14.07 27.85
N TYR A 41 29.89 -13.78 26.59
CA TYR A 41 30.58 -14.33 25.42
C TYR A 41 32.06 -13.94 25.34
N ASP A 42 32.50 -12.87 26.01
CA ASP A 42 33.89 -12.42 25.99
C ASP A 42 34.83 -13.36 26.79
N HIS A 43 34.28 -14.12 27.73
CA HIS A 43 35.06 -15.10 28.51
C HIS A 43 35.18 -16.48 27.84
N LEU A 44 34.58 -16.67 26.67
CA LEU A 44 34.69 -17.92 25.93
C LEU A 44 36.09 -18.05 25.30
N THR A 45 36.77 -19.16 25.60
CA THR A 45 38.03 -19.50 24.94
C THR A 45 37.77 -19.93 23.49
N ASP A 46 38.76 -19.80 22.62
CA ASP A 46 38.62 -20.24 21.23
C ASP A 46 38.40 -21.77 21.14
N GLU A 47 38.86 -22.52 22.14
CA GLU A 47 38.65 -23.97 22.25
C GLU A 47 37.20 -24.32 22.58
N ASP A 48 36.55 -23.58 23.49
CA ASP A 48 35.11 -23.74 23.80
C ASP A 48 34.23 -23.47 22.59
N ILE A 49 34.60 -22.45 21.80
CA ILE A 49 33.91 -22.06 20.57
C ILE A 49 34.08 -23.13 19.49
N ASN A 50 35.30 -23.64 19.30
CA ASN A 50 35.60 -24.65 18.29
C ASN A 50 35.03 -26.04 18.62
N ASN A 51 34.83 -26.35 19.91
CA ASN A 51 34.25 -27.62 20.37
C ASN A 51 32.72 -27.60 20.48
N TRP A 52 32.06 -26.45 20.20
CA TRP A 52 30.61 -26.28 20.19
C TRP A 52 29.94 -26.81 21.47
N ASN A 53 30.58 -26.64 22.63
CA ASN A 53 30.15 -27.35 23.83
C ASN A 53 28.93 -26.67 24.48
N ARG A 54 27.72 -27.07 24.06
CA ARG A 54 26.44 -26.53 24.57
C ARG A 54 26.21 -26.79 26.07
N SER A 55 26.98 -27.71 26.67
CA SER A 55 26.87 -28.02 28.11
C SER A 55 27.41 -26.92 29.03
N LEU A 56 28.21 -25.99 28.49
CA LEU A 56 28.70 -24.80 29.21
C LEU A 56 27.59 -23.74 29.40
N PHE A 57 26.46 -23.89 28.71
CA PHE A 57 25.43 -22.87 28.64
C PHE A 57 24.25 -23.21 29.55
N PRO A 58 23.96 -22.38 30.58
CA PRO A 58 22.79 -22.59 31.41
C PRO A 58 21.51 -22.38 30.58
N LYS A 59 20.83 -23.48 30.27
CA LYS A 59 19.63 -23.50 29.40
C LYS A 59 18.45 -22.65 29.90
N THR A 60 18.47 -22.20 31.16
CA THR A 60 17.33 -21.57 31.83
C THR A 60 17.37 -20.03 31.86
N LYS A 61 18.47 -19.39 31.47
CA LYS A 61 18.58 -17.92 31.46
C LYS A 61 18.70 -17.40 30.03
N THR A 62 17.59 -16.94 29.47
CA THR A 62 17.54 -16.24 28.18
C THR A 62 17.37 -14.74 28.39
N ILE A 63 17.84 -13.95 27.43
CA ILE A 63 17.65 -12.50 27.35
C ILE A 63 17.33 -12.12 25.91
N ARG A 64 16.71 -10.94 25.73
CA ARG A 64 16.50 -10.36 24.39
C ARG A 64 17.84 -10.00 23.74
N CYS A 65 17.91 -10.09 22.42
CA CYS A 65 19.12 -9.72 21.66
C CYS A 65 19.61 -8.31 22.00
N GLN A 66 20.89 -8.17 22.35
CA GLN A 66 21.47 -6.88 22.77
C GLN A 66 22.25 -6.16 21.66
N HIS A 67 22.92 -6.91 20.77
CA HIS A 67 23.88 -6.34 19.81
C HIS A 67 23.36 -6.29 18.36
N GLY A 68 22.05 -6.43 18.15
CA GLY A 68 21.43 -6.40 16.83
C GLY A 68 21.10 -7.78 16.27
N TRP A 69 21.00 -7.89 14.95
CA TRP A 69 20.42 -9.05 14.25
C TRP A 69 21.29 -9.52 13.10
N VAL A 70 21.27 -10.82 12.85
CA VAL A 70 21.78 -11.44 11.64
C VAL A 70 20.59 -12.01 10.88
N TYR A 71 20.55 -11.76 9.57
CA TYR A 71 19.46 -12.18 8.69
C TYR A 71 19.96 -13.25 7.71
N ASP A 72 19.14 -14.28 7.48
CA ASP A 72 19.42 -15.28 6.45
C ASP A 72 19.18 -14.69 5.05
N LYS A 73 20.24 -14.65 4.24
CA LYS A 73 20.24 -14.09 2.89
C LYS A 73 20.11 -15.15 1.79
N SER A 74 19.79 -16.40 2.14
CA SER A 74 19.63 -17.52 1.22
C SER A 74 18.56 -17.25 0.14
N ILE A 75 17.42 -16.68 0.53
CA ILE A 75 16.29 -16.38 -0.37
C ILE A 75 16.29 -14.92 -0.82
N PHE A 76 16.40 -13.98 0.12
CA PHE A 76 16.36 -12.54 -0.14
C PHE A 76 17.72 -11.92 0.19
N THR A 77 18.30 -11.15 -0.73
CA THR A 77 19.60 -10.51 -0.47
C THR A 77 19.45 -9.37 0.52
N SER A 78 18.32 -8.65 0.45
CA SER A 78 17.98 -7.54 1.33
C SER A 78 16.48 -7.29 1.33
N SER A 79 15.91 -7.02 2.50
CA SER A 79 14.52 -6.65 2.71
C SER A 79 14.38 -5.38 3.54
N LEU A 80 13.20 -4.75 3.48
CA LEU A 80 12.85 -3.61 4.32
C LEU A 80 12.91 -3.97 5.83
N VAL A 81 12.62 -5.22 6.17
CA VAL A 81 12.74 -5.77 7.53
C VAL A 81 14.21 -5.77 7.96
N SER A 82 15.12 -6.26 7.11
CA SER A 82 16.55 -6.32 7.41
C SER A 82 17.27 -4.97 7.31
N GLN A 83 16.70 -3.99 6.60
CA GLN A 83 17.29 -2.66 6.48
C GLN A 83 17.07 -1.83 7.75
N PHE A 84 15.87 -1.91 8.35
CA PHE A 84 15.48 -1.11 9.52
C PHE A 84 15.37 -1.92 10.82
N ASP A 85 15.82 -3.19 10.78
CA ASP A 85 15.72 -4.18 11.86
C ASP A 85 14.31 -4.27 12.49
N LEU A 86 13.29 -4.45 11.65
CA LEU A 86 11.88 -4.42 12.05
C LEU A 86 11.39 -5.80 12.53
N VAL A 87 12.11 -6.38 13.48
CA VAL A 87 11.82 -7.70 14.05
C VAL A 87 11.50 -7.61 15.54
N CYS A 88 10.87 -8.67 16.08
CA CYS A 88 10.56 -8.82 17.50
C CYS A 88 9.80 -7.60 18.06
N ALA A 89 10.35 -6.91 19.08
CA ALA A 89 9.73 -5.73 19.68
C ALA A 89 9.45 -4.57 18.69
N ARG A 90 10.13 -4.54 17.55
CA ARG A 90 9.95 -3.53 16.49
C ARG A 90 9.09 -4.02 15.32
N ALA A 91 8.55 -5.23 15.36
CA ALA A 91 7.73 -5.76 14.26
C ALA A 91 6.48 -4.90 13.97
N SER A 92 5.89 -4.27 15.00
CA SER A 92 4.73 -3.39 14.84
C SER A 92 4.97 -2.19 13.91
N LYS A 93 6.23 -1.77 13.76
CA LYS A 93 6.63 -0.68 12.86
C LYS A 93 6.44 -1.01 11.38
N LEU A 94 6.30 -2.29 11.01
CA LEU A 94 5.95 -2.69 9.64
C LEU A 94 4.52 -2.29 9.30
N PHE A 95 3.57 -2.54 10.21
CA PHE A 95 2.17 -2.16 10.02
C PHE A 95 1.98 -0.65 9.98
N MET A 96 2.76 0.08 10.78
CA MET A 96 2.75 1.55 10.79
C MET A 96 3.07 2.16 9.40
N ILE A 97 3.97 1.54 8.62
CA ILE A 97 4.27 1.98 7.24
C ILE A 97 3.00 1.93 6.38
N GLN A 98 2.23 0.84 6.47
CA GLN A 98 1.02 0.66 5.68
C GLN A 98 -0.10 1.61 6.13
N THR A 99 -0.28 1.78 7.44
CA THR A 99 -1.27 2.71 7.99
C THR A 99 -0.99 4.16 7.54
N ILE A 100 0.26 4.58 7.57
CA ILE A 100 0.67 5.93 7.16
C ILE A 100 0.51 6.12 5.65
N TYR A 101 0.81 5.10 4.84
CA TYR A 101 0.53 5.12 3.42
C TYR A 101 -0.98 5.32 3.15
N MET A 102 -1.85 4.60 3.85
CA MET A 102 -3.31 4.72 3.71
C MET A 102 -3.85 6.07 4.20
N ALA A 103 -3.28 6.62 5.28
CA ALA A 103 -3.58 8.00 5.71
C ALA A 103 -3.19 9.02 4.63
N GLY A 104 -2.06 8.78 3.95
CA GLY A 104 -1.64 9.52 2.76
C GLY A 104 -2.67 9.44 1.66
N CYS A 105 -3.16 8.23 1.33
CA CYS A 105 -4.19 8.02 0.31
C CYS A 105 -5.48 8.79 0.61
N LEU A 106 -5.97 8.75 1.86
CA LEU A 106 -7.16 9.50 2.28
C LEU A 106 -6.99 11.00 2.03
N THR A 107 -5.84 11.54 2.44
CA THR A 107 -5.48 12.94 2.22
C THR A 107 -5.40 13.27 0.72
N GLY A 108 -4.84 12.35 -0.07
CA GLY A 108 -4.71 12.47 -1.53
C GLY A 108 -6.06 12.59 -2.23
N CYS A 109 -7.03 11.73 -1.89
CA CYS A 109 -8.38 11.79 -2.45
C CYS A 109 -9.06 13.16 -2.22
N MET A 110 -8.89 13.75 -1.04
CA MET A 110 -9.47 15.05 -0.71
C MET A 110 -8.81 16.20 -1.48
N ILE A 111 -7.47 16.22 -1.53
CA ILE A 111 -6.71 17.30 -2.16
C ILE A 111 -6.81 17.22 -3.69
N PHE A 112 -6.44 16.07 -4.27
CA PHE A 112 -6.37 15.91 -5.71
C PHE A 112 -7.75 15.88 -6.37
N GLY A 113 -8.80 15.44 -5.68
CA GLY A 113 -10.17 15.54 -6.19
C GLY A 113 -10.57 17.00 -6.44
N GLN A 114 -10.39 17.87 -5.44
CA GLN A 114 -10.68 19.30 -5.58
C GLN A 114 -9.75 19.99 -6.58
N LEU A 115 -8.48 19.58 -6.61
CA LEU A 115 -7.50 20.14 -7.53
C LEU A 115 -7.87 19.80 -8.99
N ALA A 116 -8.28 18.56 -9.26
CA ALA A 116 -8.71 18.08 -10.59
C ALA A 116 -9.87 18.90 -11.16
N ASP A 117 -10.81 19.31 -10.31
CA ASP A 117 -11.93 20.15 -10.74
C ASP A 117 -11.53 21.60 -10.99
N ARG A 118 -10.57 22.14 -10.23
CA ARG A 118 -10.13 23.54 -10.34
C ARG A 118 -9.14 23.80 -11.46
N ILE A 119 -8.05 23.05 -11.53
CA ILE A 119 -6.96 23.33 -12.49
C ILE A 119 -7.04 22.50 -13.77
N GLY A 120 -7.88 21.46 -13.78
CA GLY A 120 -8.00 20.50 -14.88
C GLY A 120 -7.55 19.11 -14.48
N ARG A 121 -8.13 18.09 -15.12
CA ARG A 121 -7.88 16.68 -14.82
C ARG A 121 -6.49 16.29 -15.32
N HIS A 122 -6.15 16.68 -16.54
CA HIS A 122 -4.83 16.40 -17.13
C HIS A 122 -3.69 16.98 -16.30
N LYS A 123 -3.75 18.28 -15.97
CA LYS A 123 -2.69 18.94 -15.18
C LYS A 123 -2.54 18.32 -13.79
N THR A 124 -3.66 18.02 -13.14
CA THR A 124 -3.67 17.40 -11.81
C THR A 124 -3.05 16.01 -11.84
N LEU A 125 -3.38 15.21 -12.87
CA LEU A 125 -2.79 13.90 -13.10
C LEU A 125 -1.28 13.97 -13.33
N MET A 126 -0.81 14.93 -14.13
CA MET A 126 0.63 15.13 -14.36
C MET A 126 1.38 15.51 -13.08
N ILE A 127 0.80 16.38 -12.25
CA ILE A 127 1.38 16.74 -10.94
C ILE A 127 1.44 15.52 -10.02
N ALA A 128 0.34 14.76 -9.91
CA ALA A 128 0.28 13.56 -9.07
C ALA A 128 1.30 12.50 -9.50
N LEU A 129 1.39 12.21 -10.80
CA LEU A 129 2.37 11.26 -11.36
C LEU A 129 3.81 11.70 -11.14
N THR A 130 4.13 12.98 -11.37
CA THR A 130 5.48 13.50 -11.11
C THR A 130 5.83 13.39 -9.63
N MET A 131 4.89 13.73 -8.74
CA MET A 131 5.06 13.59 -7.30
C MET A 131 5.29 12.12 -6.90
N GLU A 132 4.50 11.20 -7.44
CA GLU A 132 4.61 9.76 -7.17
C GLU A 132 5.98 9.22 -7.60
N ILE A 133 6.40 9.46 -8.84
CA ILE A 133 7.70 9.01 -9.37
C ILE A 133 8.84 9.57 -8.53
N LEU A 134 8.84 10.88 -8.27
CA LEU A 134 9.90 11.57 -7.54
C LEU A 134 10.04 11.03 -6.12
N PHE A 135 8.96 11.02 -5.35
CA PHE A 135 9.02 10.65 -3.94
C PHE A 135 9.18 9.13 -3.73
N ALA A 136 8.65 8.29 -4.63
CA ALA A 136 8.91 6.85 -4.58
C ALA A 136 10.38 6.51 -4.90
N THR A 137 10.99 7.23 -5.84
CA THR A 137 12.42 7.09 -6.14
C THR A 137 13.27 7.51 -4.96
N ILE A 138 12.98 8.67 -4.34
CA ILE A 138 13.70 9.13 -3.14
C ILE A 138 13.54 8.12 -1.99
N ALA A 139 12.32 7.61 -1.76
CA ALA A 139 12.04 6.63 -0.71
C ALA A 139 12.89 5.35 -0.84
N SER A 140 13.21 4.95 -2.08
CA SER A 140 13.99 3.73 -2.34
C SER A 140 15.42 3.78 -1.82
N PHE A 141 16.00 4.97 -1.65
CA PHE A 141 17.39 5.15 -1.22
C PHE A 141 17.54 5.63 0.23
N VAL A 142 16.43 5.90 0.93
CA VAL A 142 16.47 6.50 2.26
C VAL A 142 16.90 5.46 3.31
N PRO A 143 17.99 5.71 4.07
CA PRO A 143 18.47 4.77 5.09
C PRO A 143 17.83 5.01 6.47
N TYR A 144 17.01 6.06 6.63
CA TYR A 144 16.39 6.44 7.90
C TYR A 144 14.91 6.10 7.93
N TYR A 145 14.47 5.31 8.92
CA TYR A 145 13.09 4.83 9.04
C TYR A 145 12.05 5.97 9.04
N SER A 146 12.25 7.02 9.85
CA SER A 146 11.28 8.12 9.96
C SER A 146 11.12 8.90 8.65
N ALA A 147 12.22 9.11 7.92
CA ALA A 147 12.18 9.77 6.62
C ALA A 147 11.50 8.87 5.58
N PHE A 148 11.80 7.56 5.58
CA PHE A 148 11.14 6.58 4.72
C PHE A 148 9.62 6.58 4.94
N VAL A 149 9.16 6.50 6.20
CA VAL A 149 7.74 6.53 6.56
C VAL A 149 7.06 7.83 6.12
N SER A 150 7.73 8.97 6.32
CA SER A 150 7.21 10.28 5.89
C SER A 150 7.05 10.34 4.37
N LEU A 151 8.02 9.81 3.61
CA LEU A 151 7.91 9.72 2.16
C LEU A 151 6.79 8.76 1.72
N ARG A 152 6.55 7.67 2.46
CA ARG A 152 5.43 6.76 2.17
C ARG A 152 4.07 7.45 2.32
N PHE A 153 3.91 8.39 3.24
CA PHE A 153 2.72 9.24 3.30
C PHE A 153 2.55 10.04 2.00
N VAL A 154 3.61 10.73 1.57
CA VAL A 154 3.61 11.57 0.36
C VAL A 154 3.33 10.75 -0.90
N VAL A 155 3.94 9.57 -1.01
CA VAL A 155 3.68 8.62 -2.11
C VAL A 155 2.24 8.12 -2.08
N GLY A 156 1.67 7.82 -0.91
CA GLY A 156 0.26 7.44 -0.78
C GLY A 156 -0.69 8.56 -1.23
N THR A 157 -0.40 9.81 -0.87
CA THR A 157 -1.16 10.99 -1.33
C THR A 157 -1.11 11.13 -2.85
N ALA A 158 0.07 10.98 -3.45
CA ALA A 158 0.24 11.06 -4.89
C ALA A 158 -0.46 9.90 -5.62
N ALA A 159 -0.26 8.66 -5.16
CA ALA A 159 -0.85 7.46 -5.77
C ALA A 159 -2.39 7.49 -5.78
N ALA A 160 -3.01 7.93 -4.68
CA ALA A 160 -4.46 8.12 -4.63
C ALA A 160 -4.94 9.21 -5.59
N GLY A 161 -4.21 10.33 -5.68
CA GLY A 161 -4.48 11.41 -6.63
C GLY A 161 -4.37 10.94 -8.08
N THR A 162 -3.32 10.18 -8.41
CA THR A 162 -3.11 9.54 -9.71
C THR A 162 -4.29 8.66 -10.07
N PHE A 163 -4.64 7.70 -9.20
CA PHE A 163 -5.72 6.74 -9.46
C PHE A 163 -7.07 7.45 -9.69
N MET A 164 -7.45 8.35 -8.77
CA MET A 164 -8.73 9.06 -8.86
C MET A 164 -8.82 9.92 -10.11
N THR A 165 -7.78 10.71 -10.40
CA THR A 165 -7.81 11.64 -11.55
C THR A 165 -7.77 10.89 -12.87
N LEU A 166 -6.96 9.83 -12.97
CA LEU A 166 -6.90 8.98 -14.16
C LEU A 166 -8.24 8.29 -14.42
N PHE A 167 -8.87 7.74 -13.38
CA PHE A 167 -10.18 7.10 -13.50
C PHE A 167 -11.25 8.07 -14.01
N ILE A 168 -11.33 9.28 -13.42
CA ILE A 168 -12.27 10.31 -13.86
C ILE A 168 -11.99 10.72 -15.31
N MET A 169 -10.72 10.97 -15.65
CA MET A 169 -10.34 11.35 -17.02
C MET A 169 -10.78 10.28 -18.04
N CYS A 170 -10.54 9.00 -17.77
CA CYS A 170 -11.00 7.91 -18.64
C CYS A 170 -12.52 7.90 -18.80
N MET A 171 -13.27 8.09 -17.72
CA MET A 171 -14.74 8.07 -17.73
C MET A 171 -15.37 9.28 -18.44
N GLU A 172 -14.68 10.42 -18.45
CA GLU A 172 -15.11 11.63 -19.13
C GLU A 172 -14.84 11.59 -20.65
N MET A 173 -13.81 10.87 -21.08
CA MET A 173 -13.46 10.69 -22.50
C MET A 173 -14.38 9.71 -23.23
N ILE A 174 -15.05 8.81 -22.50
CA ILE A 174 -15.91 7.79 -23.08
C ILE A 174 -17.40 8.11 -22.95
N GLY A 175 -18.17 7.63 -23.93
CA GLY A 175 -19.62 7.72 -23.91
C GLY A 175 -20.26 6.89 -22.77
N PRO A 176 -21.47 7.24 -22.31
CA PRO A 176 -22.14 6.57 -21.19
C PRO A 176 -22.25 5.04 -21.33
N GLN A 177 -22.49 4.57 -22.56
CA GLN A 177 -22.68 3.14 -22.87
C GLN A 177 -21.45 2.27 -22.60
N TYR A 178 -20.24 2.83 -22.62
CA TYR A 178 -19.00 2.06 -22.42
C TYR A 178 -18.40 2.22 -21.02
N ARG A 179 -18.97 3.09 -20.17
CA ARG A 179 -18.40 3.40 -18.85
C ARG A 179 -18.26 2.18 -17.95
N LEU A 180 -19.30 1.34 -17.87
CA LEU A 180 -19.25 0.13 -17.04
C LEU A 180 -18.12 -0.79 -17.50
N THR A 181 -18.09 -1.10 -18.79
CA THR A 181 -17.09 -1.98 -19.40
C THR A 181 -15.67 -1.45 -19.21
N THR A 182 -15.43 -0.17 -19.50
CA THR A 182 -14.11 0.46 -19.28
C THR A 182 -13.71 0.46 -17.80
N GLY A 183 -14.66 0.70 -16.89
CA GLY A 183 -14.40 0.62 -15.44
C GLY A 183 -13.94 -0.77 -15.00
N VAL A 184 -14.60 -1.82 -15.50
CA VAL A 184 -14.20 -3.21 -15.25
C VAL A 184 -12.81 -3.49 -15.82
N PHE A 185 -12.52 -3.02 -17.04
CA PHE A 185 -11.18 -3.17 -17.64
C PHE A 185 -10.07 -2.49 -16.81
N ILE A 186 -10.31 -1.28 -16.30
CA ILE A 186 -9.36 -0.56 -15.44
C ILE A 186 -9.07 -1.38 -14.17
N GLN A 187 -10.11 -1.90 -13.52
CA GLN A 187 -9.93 -2.72 -12.31
C GLN A 187 -9.24 -4.06 -12.61
N GLY A 188 -9.54 -4.68 -13.76
CA GLY A 188 -8.83 -5.87 -14.22
C GLY A 188 -7.33 -5.61 -14.41
N TRP A 189 -6.97 -4.45 -14.97
CA TRP A 189 -5.57 -4.05 -15.11
C TRP A 189 -4.88 -3.83 -13.76
N PHE A 190 -5.57 -3.22 -12.80
CA PHE A 190 -5.08 -3.08 -11.43
C PHE A 190 -4.79 -4.44 -10.78
N ALA A 191 -5.70 -5.41 -10.92
CA ALA A 191 -5.52 -6.76 -10.40
C ALA A 191 -4.32 -7.48 -11.06
N MET A 192 -4.15 -7.35 -12.39
CA MET A 192 -2.97 -7.88 -13.08
C MET A 192 -1.67 -7.26 -12.56
N GLY A 193 -1.65 -5.95 -12.30
CA GLY A 193 -0.52 -5.27 -11.66
C GLY A 193 -0.15 -5.90 -10.33
N LEU A 194 -1.13 -6.12 -9.45
CA LEU A 194 -0.89 -6.79 -8.16
C LEU A 194 -0.35 -8.21 -8.31
N MET A 195 -0.82 -8.98 -9.29
CA MET A 195 -0.34 -10.35 -9.54
C MET A 195 1.08 -10.39 -10.11
N THR A 196 1.53 -9.34 -10.79
CA THR A 196 2.91 -9.26 -11.29
C THR A 196 3.95 -8.96 -10.20
N LEU A 197 3.56 -8.31 -9.09
CA LEU A 197 4.48 -7.95 -8.00
C LEU A 197 5.15 -9.17 -7.34
N PRO A 198 4.44 -10.25 -6.96
CA PRO A 198 5.08 -11.48 -6.45
C PRO A 198 6.07 -12.08 -7.45
N ALA A 199 5.72 -12.13 -8.74
CA ALA A 199 6.60 -12.65 -9.78
C ALA A 199 7.88 -11.79 -9.91
N MET A 200 7.75 -10.47 -9.86
CA MET A 200 8.91 -9.57 -9.84
C MET A 200 9.76 -9.75 -8.58
N SER A 201 9.13 -9.95 -7.41
CA SER A 201 9.85 -10.21 -6.15
C SER A 201 10.62 -11.54 -6.16
N TYR A 202 10.16 -12.51 -6.96
CA TYR A 202 10.87 -13.78 -7.16
C TYR A 202 12.13 -13.59 -8.01
N LEU A 203 12.06 -12.76 -9.06
CA LEU A 203 13.17 -12.46 -9.97
C LEU A 203 14.17 -11.48 -9.37
N VAL A 204 13.69 -10.48 -8.64
CA VAL A 204 14.49 -9.40 -8.04
C VAL A 204 14.41 -9.51 -6.52
N ARG A 205 15.43 -10.14 -5.93
CA ARG A 205 15.52 -10.42 -4.49
C ARG A 205 16.05 -9.27 -3.63
N ASP A 206 16.40 -8.15 -4.28
CA ASP A 206 16.87 -6.93 -3.65
C ASP A 206 15.74 -5.90 -3.61
N HIS A 207 15.30 -5.56 -2.40
CA HIS A 207 14.16 -4.67 -2.21
C HIS A 207 14.37 -3.25 -2.78
N ILE A 208 15.60 -2.72 -2.82
CA ILE A 208 15.86 -1.37 -3.37
C ILE A 208 15.63 -1.39 -4.88
N LYS A 209 16.14 -2.41 -5.56
CA LYS A 209 15.94 -2.59 -7.01
C LYS A 209 14.47 -2.80 -7.33
N LEU A 210 13.77 -3.61 -6.53
CA LEU A 210 12.33 -3.84 -6.69
C LEU A 210 11.52 -2.55 -6.51
N GLN A 211 11.81 -1.77 -5.47
CA GLN A 211 11.15 -0.47 -5.24
C GLN A 211 11.41 0.51 -6.39
N LEU A 212 12.64 0.54 -6.92
CA LEU A 212 12.98 1.40 -8.05
C LEU A 212 12.25 1.00 -9.34
N ILE A 213 12.13 -0.31 -9.62
CA ILE A 213 11.35 -0.82 -10.75
C ILE A 213 9.89 -0.37 -10.63
N CYS A 214 9.28 -0.49 -9.45
CA CYS A 214 7.92 -0.03 -9.21
C CYS A 214 7.81 1.51 -9.37
N ALA A 215 8.73 2.28 -8.78
CA ALA A 215 8.73 3.74 -8.81
C ALA A 215 8.88 4.33 -10.21
N LEU A 216 9.64 3.65 -11.09
CA LEU A 216 9.88 4.09 -12.47
C LEU A 216 8.86 3.52 -13.46
N SER A 217 8.09 2.49 -13.10
CA SER A 217 7.07 1.93 -14.00
C SER A 217 6.06 2.95 -14.57
N PRO A 218 5.57 3.97 -13.82
CA PRO A 218 4.66 4.97 -14.37
C PRO A 218 5.35 6.03 -15.25
N VAL A 219 6.67 6.03 -15.44
CA VAL A 219 7.36 6.98 -16.35
C VAL A 219 6.87 6.84 -17.79
N ILE A 220 6.61 5.62 -18.25
CA ILE A 220 6.06 5.38 -19.59
C ILE A 220 4.68 6.04 -19.70
N LEU A 221 3.82 5.84 -18.69
CA LEU A 221 2.51 6.48 -18.64
C LEU A 221 2.63 8.01 -18.60
N TRP A 222 3.57 8.56 -17.84
CA TRP A 222 3.84 9.99 -17.78
C TRP A 222 4.19 10.56 -19.16
N ILE A 223 5.05 9.88 -19.92
CA ILE A 223 5.40 10.29 -21.30
C ILE A 223 4.19 10.25 -22.22
N LEU A 224 3.38 9.18 -22.13
CA LEU A 224 2.17 9.05 -22.95
C LEU A 224 1.13 10.13 -22.63
N LEU A 225 0.94 10.44 -21.35
CA LEU A 225 -0.01 11.45 -20.91
C LEU A 225 0.46 12.87 -21.17
N PHE A 226 1.77 13.12 -21.27
CA PHE A 226 2.28 14.44 -21.65
C PHE A 226 1.71 14.93 -23.00
N LEU A 227 1.41 14.00 -23.91
CA LEU A 227 0.84 14.29 -25.23
C LEU A 227 -0.70 14.24 -25.25
N ALA A 228 -1.34 13.85 -24.14
CA ALA A 228 -2.78 13.72 -24.06
C ALA A 228 -3.48 15.08 -23.96
N ASP A 229 -4.68 15.17 -24.53
CA ASP A 229 -5.53 16.34 -24.42
C ASP A 229 -6.29 16.37 -23.08
N GLU A 230 -6.73 17.56 -22.66
CA GLU A 230 -7.57 17.74 -21.47
C GLU A 230 -9.00 17.19 -21.69
N SER A 231 -9.71 16.89 -20.61
CA SER A 231 -11.10 16.41 -20.68
C SER A 231 -12.04 17.39 -21.39
N PRO A 232 -12.77 16.95 -22.45
CA PRO A 232 -13.79 17.76 -23.11
C PRO A 232 -14.87 18.24 -22.14
N ARG A 233 -15.26 17.37 -21.18
CA ARG A 233 -16.27 17.71 -20.18
C ARG A 233 -15.78 18.81 -19.25
N TRP A 234 -14.54 18.74 -18.79
CA TRP A 234 -13.95 19.79 -17.98
C TRP A 234 -13.97 21.14 -18.71
N LEU A 235 -13.51 21.15 -19.97
CA LEU A 235 -13.47 22.37 -20.79
C LEU A 235 -14.86 23.02 -20.93
N ILE A 236 -15.90 22.22 -21.16
CA ILE A 236 -17.29 22.69 -21.23
C ILE A 236 -17.78 23.27 -19.90
N THR A 237 -17.49 22.59 -18.78
CA THR A 237 -17.89 23.05 -17.44
C THR A 237 -17.21 24.35 -17.04
N GLN A 238 -15.98 24.58 -17.50
CA GLN A 238 -15.16 25.74 -17.14
C GLN A 238 -15.37 26.99 -17.98
N GLY A 239 -16.10 26.93 -19.10
CA GLY A 239 -16.22 28.11 -19.99
C GLY A 239 -15.44 28.05 -21.28
N PHE A 240 -14.60 27.03 -21.49
CA PHE A 240 -13.66 27.00 -22.61
C PHE A 240 -14.27 26.37 -23.87
N ASP A 241 -15.37 26.95 -24.34
CA ASP A 241 -16.22 26.36 -25.39
C ASP A 241 -15.50 26.24 -26.74
N GLU A 242 -14.64 27.20 -27.11
CA GLU A 242 -13.83 27.12 -28.33
C GLU A 242 -12.82 25.95 -28.29
N LYS A 243 -12.14 25.76 -27.15
CA LYS A 243 -11.17 24.67 -26.96
C LYS A 243 -11.88 23.32 -26.94
N ALA A 244 -13.02 23.24 -26.26
CA ALA A 244 -13.85 22.05 -26.23
C ALA A 244 -14.32 21.67 -27.65
N THR A 245 -14.81 22.64 -28.43
CA THR A 245 -15.28 22.41 -29.80
C THR A 245 -14.14 21.91 -30.69
N THR A 246 -12.97 22.55 -30.63
CA THR A 246 -11.78 22.15 -31.41
C THR A 246 -11.36 20.71 -31.08
N LEU A 247 -11.35 20.36 -29.80
CA LEU A 247 -11.03 19.01 -29.33
C LEU A 247 -12.09 17.99 -29.78
N LEU A 248 -13.38 18.32 -29.67
CA LEU A 248 -14.46 17.46 -30.14
C LEU A 248 -14.39 17.23 -31.65
N VAL A 249 -14.05 18.26 -32.45
CA VAL A 249 -13.85 18.13 -33.90
C VAL A 249 -12.71 17.17 -34.20
N LYS A 250 -11.60 17.26 -33.46
CA LYS A 250 -10.47 16.32 -33.57
C LYS A 250 -10.91 14.89 -33.27
N ILE A 251 -11.64 14.67 -32.18
CA ILE A 251 -12.17 13.34 -31.79
C ILE A 251 -13.16 12.81 -32.83
N ALA A 252 -14.06 13.66 -33.34
CA ALA A 252 -15.04 13.29 -34.34
C ALA A 252 -14.38 12.86 -35.65
N LYS A 253 -13.36 13.60 -36.11
CA LYS A 253 -12.54 13.24 -37.28
C LYS A 253 -11.84 11.89 -37.10
N LEU A 254 -11.25 11.63 -35.94
CA LEU A 254 -10.61 10.34 -35.62
C LEU A 254 -11.61 9.18 -35.63
N ASN A 255 -12.84 9.43 -35.20
CA ASN A 255 -13.93 8.44 -35.16
C ASN A 255 -14.74 8.36 -36.48
N GLY A 256 -14.37 9.11 -37.52
CA GLY A 256 -15.10 9.16 -38.79
C GLY A 256 -16.52 9.71 -38.68
N ARG A 257 -16.81 10.53 -37.65
CA ARG A 257 -18.11 11.17 -37.43
C ARG A 257 -18.00 12.68 -37.64
N GLN A 258 -19.13 13.31 -37.97
CA GLN A 258 -19.25 14.77 -38.00
C GLN A 258 -20.03 15.26 -36.79
N LEU A 259 -19.66 16.44 -36.28
CA LEU A 259 -20.41 17.11 -35.23
C LEU A 259 -21.63 17.82 -35.84
N PRO A 260 -22.75 17.91 -35.10
CA PRO A 260 -23.89 18.68 -35.57
C PRO A 260 -23.50 20.16 -35.72
N GLU A 261 -23.93 20.79 -36.81
CA GLU A 261 -23.68 22.22 -37.12
C GLU A 261 -24.22 23.18 -36.04
N ASN A 262 -25.21 22.72 -35.27
CA ASN A 262 -25.94 23.49 -34.27
C ASN A 262 -25.48 23.17 -32.83
N LEU A 263 -24.25 22.69 -32.63
CA LEU A 263 -23.78 22.22 -31.32
C LEU A 263 -23.69 23.39 -30.33
N ASN A 264 -24.72 23.59 -29.50
CA ASN A 264 -24.69 24.55 -28.42
C ASN A 264 -24.20 23.90 -27.11
N LEU A 265 -22.97 24.18 -26.71
CA LEU A 265 -22.36 23.65 -25.49
C LEU A 265 -22.89 24.32 -24.22
N SER A 266 -23.55 25.48 -24.32
CA SER A 266 -24.02 26.25 -23.16
C SER A 266 -25.18 25.58 -22.42
N ASP A 267 -26.04 24.85 -23.14
CA ASP A 267 -27.26 24.21 -22.61
C ASP A 267 -26.90 23.15 -21.53
N ASN A 268 -25.86 22.36 -21.80
CA ASN A 268 -25.32 21.37 -20.85
C ASN A 268 -24.69 21.98 -19.58
N ARG A 269 -24.36 23.27 -19.58
CA ARG A 269 -23.78 23.96 -18.42
C ARG A 269 -24.85 24.34 -17.40
N GLU A 270 -26.08 24.66 -17.85
CA GLU A 270 -27.18 25.05 -16.96
C GLU A 270 -27.72 23.84 -16.16
N GLU A 271 -27.83 22.68 -16.79
CA GLU A 271 -28.26 21.44 -16.13
C GLU A 271 -27.32 21.02 -14.98
N ASN A 272 -26.01 21.25 -15.13
CA ASN A 272 -25.02 20.94 -14.09
C ASN A 272 -25.04 21.92 -12.90
N LYS A 273 -25.48 23.17 -13.08
CA LYS A 273 -25.62 24.16 -11.99
C LYS A 273 -26.78 23.82 -11.03
N LEU A 274 -27.71 22.97 -11.44
CA LEU A 274 -28.90 22.61 -10.65
C LEU A 274 -28.57 21.69 -9.45
N TRP A 275 -27.36 21.09 -9.42
CA TRP A 275 -26.93 20.27 -8.29
C TRP A 275 -26.71 21.11 -7.02
N HIS A 276 -27.53 20.86 -6.00
CA HIS A 276 -27.45 21.58 -4.73
C HIS A 276 -26.14 21.27 -3.98
N PRO A 277 -25.45 22.29 -3.43
CA PRO A 277 -24.26 22.11 -2.59
C PRO A 277 -24.48 21.13 -1.42
N GLY A 278 -25.72 21.00 -0.95
CA GLY A 278 -26.10 20.07 0.12
C GLY A 278 -25.89 18.59 -0.23
N ALA A 279 -25.94 18.20 -1.51
CA ALA A 279 -25.69 16.82 -1.91
C ALA A 279 -24.27 16.35 -1.56
N PHE A 280 -23.27 17.23 -1.71
CA PHE A 280 -21.88 16.92 -1.35
C PHE A 280 -21.71 16.73 0.16
N PHE A 281 -22.40 17.53 0.98
CA PHE A 281 -22.40 17.37 2.43
C PHE A 281 -23.06 16.04 2.85
N VAL A 282 -24.16 15.65 2.21
CA VAL A 282 -24.86 14.38 2.49
C VAL A 282 -23.98 13.18 2.12
N TYR A 283 -23.36 13.17 0.93
CA TYR A 283 -22.44 12.10 0.53
C TYR A 283 -21.19 12.02 1.42
N GLY A 284 -20.64 13.18 1.83
CA GLY A 284 -19.51 13.24 2.77
C GLY A 284 -19.89 12.73 4.16
N LEU A 285 -21.08 13.06 4.67
CA LEU A 285 -21.57 12.59 5.96
C LEU A 285 -21.84 11.07 5.93
N LEU A 286 -22.44 10.57 4.86
CA LEU A 286 -22.74 9.13 4.69
C LEU A 286 -21.46 8.28 4.64
N THR A 287 -20.44 8.74 3.92
CA THR A 287 -19.15 8.04 3.86
C THR A 287 -18.41 8.09 5.20
N PHE A 288 -18.47 9.21 5.92
CA PHE A 288 -17.90 9.32 7.26
C PHE A 288 -18.63 8.43 8.28
N LEU A 289 -19.97 8.46 8.30
CA LEU A 289 -20.78 7.59 9.16
C LEU A 289 -20.55 6.11 8.86
N GLY A 290 -20.43 5.74 7.59
CA GLY A 290 -20.03 4.40 7.17
C GLY A 290 -18.68 4.01 7.77
N GLY A 291 -17.67 4.87 7.65
CA GLY A 291 -16.35 4.65 8.24
C GLY A 291 -16.36 4.53 9.77
N VAL A 292 -17.20 5.30 10.46
CA VAL A 292 -17.39 5.20 11.92
C VAL A 292 -18.07 3.89 12.29
N MET A 293 -19.08 3.43 11.51
CA MET A 293 -19.71 2.13 11.75
C MET A 293 -18.73 0.96 11.62
N PHE A 294 -17.74 1.04 10.73
CA PHE A 294 -16.68 0.02 10.62
C PHE A 294 -15.85 -0.14 11.91
N VAL A 295 -15.73 0.89 12.75
CA VAL A 295 -15.01 0.80 14.04
C VAL A 295 -15.78 -0.04 15.07
N PHE A 296 -17.09 -0.16 14.91
CA PHE A 296 -17.97 -0.94 15.78
C PHE A 296 -18.23 -2.35 15.25
N LEU A 297 -17.50 -2.81 14.22
CA LEU A 297 -17.54 -4.21 13.84
C LEU A 297 -17.07 -5.08 15.02
N PRO A 298 -17.71 -6.23 15.28
CA PRO A 298 -17.36 -7.10 16.40
C PRO A 298 -15.88 -7.54 16.38
N GLU A 299 -15.30 -7.61 15.17
CA GLU A 299 -13.87 -7.86 14.90
C GLU A 299 -12.94 -6.84 15.56
N THR A 300 -13.30 -5.55 15.56
CA THR A 300 -12.50 -4.46 16.16
C THR A 300 -12.80 -4.26 17.65
N VAL A 301 -13.88 -4.85 18.16
CA VAL A 301 -14.29 -4.83 19.57
C VAL A 301 -13.71 -6.04 20.34
N GLY A 302 -12.80 -6.80 19.72
CA GLY A 302 -12.09 -7.91 20.37
C GLY A 302 -12.91 -9.18 20.50
N GLN A 303 -13.96 -9.34 19.69
CA GLN A 303 -14.66 -10.62 19.54
C GLN A 303 -14.10 -11.35 18.32
N ASN A 304 -13.55 -12.54 18.53
CA ASN A 304 -13.10 -13.41 17.44
C ASN A 304 -14.32 -13.93 16.67
N LEU A 305 -14.30 -13.86 15.34
CA LEU A 305 -15.31 -14.54 14.54
C LEU A 305 -15.14 -16.06 14.64
N PRO A 306 -16.24 -16.81 14.51
CA PRO A 306 -16.16 -18.26 14.38
C PRO A 306 -15.40 -18.62 13.09
N GLU A 307 -14.21 -19.20 13.23
CA GLU A 307 -13.37 -19.61 12.09
C GLU A 307 -13.85 -20.93 11.46
N THR A 308 -14.76 -21.65 12.12
CA THR A 308 -15.31 -22.94 11.68
C THR A 308 -16.84 -22.93 11.63
N ILE A 309 -17.42 -23.76 10.76
CA ILE A 309 -18.88 -23.91 10.62
C ILE A 309 -19.52 -24.38 11.94
N GLU A 310 -18.82 -25.22 12.72
CA GLU A 310 -19.28 -25.67 14.04
C GLU A 310 -19.35 -24.54 15.08
N ASP A 311 -18.40 -23.61 15.06
CA ASP A 311 -18.45 -22.42 15.92
C ASP A 311 -19.59 -21.48 15.50
N GLY A 312 -19.87 -21.37 14.19
CA GLY A 312 -21.02 -20.63 13.67
C GLY A 312 -22.36 -21.20 14.16
N GLU A 313 -22.51 -22.52 14.17
CA GLU A 313 -23.71 -23.18 14.72
C GLU A 313 -23.83 -23.08 16.24
N ARG A 314 -22.71 -23.02 16.98
CA ARG A 314 -22.72 -22.75 18.43
C ARG A 314 -23.18 -21.33 18.73
N LEU A 315 -22.69 -20.35 17.96
CA LEU A 315 -23.05 -18.94 18.13
C LEU A 315 -24.53 -18.70 17.77
N ALA A 316 -25.02 -19.35 16.71
CA ALA A 316 -26.45 -19.33 16.35
C ALA A 316 -27.35 -19.90 17.45
N ARG A 317 -26.93 -21.00 18.10
CA ARG A 317 -27.66 -21.58 19.25
C ARG A 317 -27.65 -20.68 20.47
N TYR A 318 -26.55 -19.97 20.76
CA TYR A 318 -26.50 -19.00 21.86
C TYR A 318 -27.43 -17.80 21.62
N CYS A 319 -27.44 -17.21 20.42
CA CYS A 319 -28.32 -16.09 20.10
C CYS A 319 -29.81 -16.48 20.02
N LEU A 320 -30.15 -17.71 19.64
CA LEU A 320 -31.53 -18.19 19.58
C LEU A 320 -32.15 -18.45 20.97
N VAL A 321 -31.33 -18.73 21.99
CA VAL A 321 -31.82 -18.99 23.36
C VAL A 321 -32.18 -17.71 24.10
N ASP A 322 -31.53 -16.58 23.80
CA ASP A 322 -31.80 -15.29 24.48
C ASP A 322 -32.94 -14.45 23.86
N TYR A 323 -33.42 -14.79 22.65
CA TYR A 323 -34.43 -13.99 21.93
C TYR A 323 -35.82 -14.62 21.79
N LEU A 324 -36.05 -15.82 22.33
CA LEU A 324 -37.41 -16.38 22.42
C LEU A 324 -37.97 -16.16 23.82
N PRO A 325 -38.91 -15.20 24.01
CA PRO A 325 -39.69 -15.18 25.24
C PRO A 325 -40.49 -16.48 25.28
N THR A 326 -40.28 -17.25 26.34
CA THR A 326 -41.10 -18.40 26.68
C THR A 326 -42.56 -17.93 26.79
N PHE A 327 -43.41 -18.43 25.90
CA PHE A 327 -44.87 -18.42 26.01
C PHE A 327 -45.39 -19.83 25.82
#